data_AF-A0AA42BSK9-F1
#
_entry.id   AF-A0AA42BSK9-F1
#
_cell.length_a   1.000
_cell.length_b   1.000
_cell.length_c   1.000
_cell.angle_alpha   90.00
_cell.angle_beta   90.00
_cell.angle_gamma   90.00
#
_symmetry.space_group_name_H-M   'P 1'
#
loop_
_entity.id
_entity.type
_entity.pdbx_description
1 polymer ?
#
loop_
_entity_poly.entity_id
_entity_poly.type
_entity_poly.pdbx_seq_one_letter_code
_entity_poly.pdbx_strand_id
1 'polypeptide(L)'
;MKELYILCYDYCDDGNVCPAFGETAQALLQYFSTLPHKAICSPEVLSQLQPYASSVETSTYLQPDSCHIPSFFEQEMLFPDPFVVLFMPKSNVQALFSYIDPYVLKRQWEKTGDLELFHITCESDHIGTEWIWQGVDALVCS
;
A
#
# COMPACT_ATOMS: atom_id res chain seq x y z
N MET A 1 1.91 3.31 19.16
CA MET A 1 1.85 2.21 18.18
C MET A 1 1.13 2.73 16.97
N LYS A 2 1.73 2.59 15.79
CA LYS A 2 1.16 3.00 14.51
C LYS A 2 1.15 1.80 13.57
N GLU A 3 0.05 1.64 12.86
CA GLU A 3 -0.25 0.50 12.02
C GLU A 3 -0.41 0.99 10.59
N LEU A 4 0.48 0.55 9.70
CA LEU A 4 0.42 0.87 8.28
C LEU A 4 0.03 -0.36 7.50
N TYR A 5 -0.97 -0.21 6.64
CA TYR A 5 -1.37 -1.22 5.67
C TYR A 5 -0.96 -0.71 4.31
N ILE A 6 -0.08 -1.43 3.61
CA ILE A 6 0.39 -1.06 2.28
C ILE A 6 -0.31 -1.92 1.26
N LEU A 7 -1.19 -1.29 0.50
CA LEU A 7 -1.76 -1.87 -0.70
C LEU A 7 -0.82 -1.56 -1.86
N CYS A 8 -0.03 -2.57 -2.21
CA CYS A 8 0.95 -2.52 -3.28
C CYS A 8 0.29 -2.85 -4.61
N TYR A 9 0.57 -2.04 -5.64
CA TYR A 9 0.05 -2.25 -6.99
C TYR A 9 1.12 -2.03 -8.05
N ASP A 10 0.89 -2.56 -9.25
CA ASP A 10 1.72 -2.26 -10.41
C ASP A 10 1.00 -1.38 -11.45
N TYR A 11 1.80 -0.80 -12.32
CA TYR A 11 1.33 -0.06 -13.48
C TYR A 11 1.16 -1.00 -14.68
N CYS A 12 0.19 -0.67 -15.52
CA CYS A 12 0.06 -1.29 -16.83
C CYS A 12 1.11 -0.71 -17.79
N ASP A 13 1.37 -1.38 -18.92
CA ASP A 13 2.38 -0.97 -19.91
C ASP A 13 2.16 0.44 -20.48
N ASP A 14 0.94 0.96 -20.37
CA ASP A 14 0.55 2.31 -20.78
C ASP A 14 0.82 3.39 -19.72
N GLY A 15 1.37 3.00 -18.56
CA GLY A 15 1.66 3.88 -17.43
C GLY A 15 0.45 4.20 -16.56
N ASN A 16 -0.72 3.61 -16.83
CA ASN A 16 -1.91 3.79 -16.01
C ASN A 16 -2.01 2.73 -14.92
N VAL A 17 -2.67 3.04 -13.80
CA VAL A 17 -2.98 2.06 -12.77
C VAL A 17 -3.90 1.01 -13.40
N CYS A 18 -3.50 -0.26 -13.33
CA CYS A 18 -4.20 -1.34 -14.02
C CYS A 18 -5.67 -1.45 -13.57
N PRO A 19 -6.66 -1.57 -14.47
CA PRO A 19 -8.07 -1.63 -14.09
C PRO A 19 -8.43 -2.75 -13.08
N ALA A 20 -7.71 -3.88 -13.14
CA ALA A 20 -7.84 -5.00 -12.19
C ALA A 20 -7.55 -4.59 -10.73
N PHE A 21 -6.77 -3.51 -10.55
CA PHE A 21 -6.54 -2.88 -9.26
C PHE A 21 -7.86 -2.44 -8.62
N GLY A 22 -8.76 -1.76 -9.35
CA GLY A 22 -9.99 -1.21 -8.78
C GLY A 22 -10.90 -2.27 -8.17
N GLU A 23 -11.10 -3.38 -8.87
CA GLU A 23 -11.96 -4.48 -8.41
C GLU A 23 -11.35 -5.23 -7.21
N THR A 24 -10.06 -5.55 -7.30
CA THR A 24 -9.38 -6.32 -6.24
C THR A 24 -9.11 -5.46 -5.01
N ALA A 25 -8.76 -4.18 -5.20
CA ALA A 25 -8.63 -3.22 -4.12
C ALA A 25 -9.96 -3.06 -3.38
N GLN A 26 -11.11 -2.98 -4.06
CA GLN A 26 -12.41 -2.88 -3.38
C GLN A 26 -12.66 -4.03 -2.39
N ALA A 27 -12.26 -5.27 -2.72
CA ALA A 27 -12.38 -6.40 -1.81
C ALA A 27 -11.48 -6.23 -0.55
N LEU A 28 -10.24 -5.78 -0.73
CA LEU A 28 -9.33 -5.46 0.38
C LEU A 28 -9.82 -4.24 1.18
N LEU A 29 -10.52 -3.31 0.56
CA LEU A 29 -11.03 -2.11 1.22
C LEU A 29 -12.24 -2.39 2.11
N GLN A 30 -13.03 -3.43 1.77
CA GLN A 30 -14.05 -3.93 2.69
C GLN A 30 -13.44 -4.46 4.00
N TYR A 31 -12.26 -5.09 3.95
CA TYR A 31 -11.55 -5.51 5.16
C TYR A 31 -11.25 -4.31 6.09
N PHE A 32 -10.79 -3.19 5.52
CA PHE A 32 -10.48 -1.97 6.28
C PHE A 32 -11.70 -1.22 6.79
N SER A 33 -12.89 -1.40 6.19
CA SER A 33 -14.12 -0.72 6.62
C SER A 33 -14.53 -0.98 8.07
N THR A 34 -13.95 -2.01 8.70
CA THR A 34 -14.19 -2.38 10.10
C THR A 34 -13.35 -1.58 11.11
N LEU A 35 -12.38 -0.77 10.63
CA LEU A 35 -11.45 -0.01 11.45
C LEU A 35 -11.50 1.48 11.06
N PRO A 36 -11.42 2.43 12.01
CA PRO A 36 -11.22 3.83 11.68
C PRO A 36 -9.79 4.02 11.17
N HIS A 37 -9.63 4.36 9.89
CA HIS A 37 -8.33 4.53 9.26
C HIS A 37 -8.32 5.74 8.32
N LYS A 38 -7.12 6.21 8.02
CA LYS A 38 -6.86 7.22 6.99
C LYS A 38 -6.30 6.54 5.75
N ALA A 39 -6.84 6.84 4.58
CA ALA A 39 -6.34 6.35 3.31
C ALA A 39 -5.46 7.41 2.63
N ILE A 40 -4.26 7.02 2.21
CA ILE A 40 -3.29 7.90 1.56
C ILE A 40 -2.92 7.30 0.20
N CYS A 41 -3.25 8.01 -0.88
CA CYS A 41 -3.10 7.50 -2.25
C CYS A 41 -2.76 8.61 -3.25
N SER A 42 -2.33 8.24 -4.46
CA SER A 42 -2.17 9.21 -5.54
C SER A 42 -3.56 9.65 -6.07
N PRO A 43 -3.68 10.82 -6.72
CA PRO A 43 -4.94 11.26 -7.33
C PRO A 43 -5.53 10.25 -8.34
N GLU A 44 -4.68 9.56 -9.09
CA GLU A 44 -5.07 8.55 -10.07
C GLU A 44 -5.72 7.35 -9.38
N VAL A 45 -5.10 6.85 -8.31
CA VAL A 45 -5.66 5.78 -7.48
C VAL A 45 -6.98 6.22 -6.85
N LEU A 46 -7.03 7.44 -6.29
CA LEU A 46 -8.23 7.98 -5.66
C LEU A 46 -9.43 7.99 -6.63
N SER A 47 -9.19 8.28 -7.91
CA SER A 47 -10.23 8.29 -8.94
C SER A 47 -10.86 6.91 -9.18
N GLN A 48 -10.10 5.83 -8.99
CA GLN A 48 -10.58 4.45 -9.13
C GLN A 48 -11.29 3.93 -7.86
N LEU A 49 -11.12 4.62 -6.72
CA LEU A 49 -11.65 4.21 -5.42
C LEU A 49 -12.92 4.98 -5.00
N GLN A 50 -13.63 5.60 -5.95
CA GLN A 50 -14.66 6.61 -5.67
C GLN A 50 -15.84 6.25 -4.73
N PRO A 51 -16.32 5.00 -4.56
CA PRO A 51 -17.26 4.74 -3.46
C PRO A 51 -16.54 4.69 -2.09
N TYR A 52 -15.35 4.10 -2.03
CA TYR A 52 -14.58 3.96 -0.79
C TYR A 52 -14.04 5.30 -0.28
N ALA A 53 -13.51 6.13 -1.17
CA ALA A 53 -12.98 7.46 -0.86
C ALA A 53 -13.99 8.40 -0.21
N SER A 54 -15.28 8.19 -0.48
CA SER A 54 -16.38 8.96 0.11
C SER A 54 -16.73 8.53 1.54
N SER A 55 -16.25 7.36 1.98
CA SER A 55 -16.59 6.74 3.27
C SER A 55 -15.47 6.79 4.32
N VAL A 56 -14.28 7.24 3.92
CA VAL A 56 -13.05 7.21 4.73
C VAL A 56 -12.32 8.55 4.57
N GLU A 57 -11.59 8.97 5.60
CA GLU A 57 -10.69 10.11 5.48
C GLU A 57 -9.61 9.81 4.45
N THR A 58 -9.56 10.60 3.38
CA THR A 58 -8.59 10.44 2.29
C THR A 58 -7.64 11.63 2.22
N SER A 59 -6.36 11.33 2.05
CA SER A 59 -5.33 12.31 1.72
C SER A 59 -4.65 11.92 0.42
N THR A 60 -4.35 12.90 -0.41
CA THR A 60 -3.60 12.67 -1.65
C THR A 60 -2.15 13.03 -1.47
N TYR A 61 -1.27 12.27 -2.12
CA TYR A 61 0.13 12.62 -2.25
C TYR A 61 0.51 12.69 -3.73
N LEU A 62 1.42 13.60 -4.07
CA LEU A 62 2.13 13.53 -5.35
C LEU A 62 3.12 12.39 -5.23
N GLN A 63 3.10 11.43 -6.16
CA GLN A 63 3.93 10.25 -6.07
C GLN A 63 5.39 10.63 -5.78
N PRO A 64 5.90 10.33 -4.56
CA PRO A 64 7.29 10.60 -4.28
C PRO A 64 8.10 9.67 -5.16
N ASP A 65 9.15 10.21 -5.75
CA ASP A 65 10.20 9.37 -6.33
C ASP A 65 10.69 8.40 -5.25
N SER A 66 11.11 7.20 -5.66
CA SER A 66 11.60 6.15 -4.75
C SER A 66 12.65 6.64 -3.74
N CYS A 67 13.47 7.64 -4.11
CA CYS A 67 14.46 8.28 -3.25
C CYS A 67 13.88 9.11 -2.09
N HIS A 68 12.62 9.52 -2.18
CA HIS A 68 11.91 10.31 -1.16
C HIS A 68 11.02 9.46 -0.23
N ILE A 69 10.88 8.17 -0.51
CA ILE A 69 10.07 7.25 0.29
C ILE A 69 10.49 7.18 1.77
N PRO A 70 11.79 7.15 2.13
CA PRO A 70 12.21 7.19 3.53
C PRO A 70 11.69 8.44 4.25
N SER A 71 11.85 9.62 3.65
CA SER A 71 11.39 10.88 4.24
C SER A 71 9.87 10.96 4.32
N PHE A 72 9.15 10.44 3.33
CA PHE A 72 7.69 10.34 3.38
C PHE A 72 7.24 9.47 4.55
N PHE A 73 7.86 8.29 4.74
CA PHE A 73 7.56 7.39 5.85
C PHE A 73 7.86 8.04 7.21
N GLU A 74 9.03 8.65 7.38
CA GLU A 74 9.40 9.36 8.61
C GLU A 74 8.42 10.48 8.96
N GLN A 75 7.96 11.24 7.97
CA GLN A 75 6.94 12.26 8.16
C GLN A 75 5.60 11.66 8.56
N GLU A 76 5.19 10.55 7.91
CA GLU A 76 3.96 9.86 8.26
C GLU A 76 3.98 9.39 9.72
N MET A 77 5.14 8.94 10.23
CA MET A 77 5.30 8.53 11.63
C MET A 77 5.09 9.65 12.66
N LEU A 78 5.12 10.92 12.26
CA LEU A 78 4.86 12.05 13.14
C LEU A 78 3.36 12.38 13.29
N PHE A 79 2.50 11.90 12.38
CA PHE A 79 1.06 12.15 12.44
C PHE A 79 0.37 11.24 13.47
N PRO A 80 -0.67 11.74 14.16
CA PRO A 80 -1.32 11.02 15.26
C PRO A 80 -2.19 9.84 14.80
N ASP A 81 -2.48 9.72 13.51
CA ASP A 81 -3.34 8.67 12.96
C ASP A 81 -2.74 7.28 13.24
N PRO A 82 -3.42 6.43 14.04
CA PRO A 82 -2.87 5.15 14.46
C PRO A 82 -3.01 4.06 13.39
N PHE A 83 -3.99 4.17 12.48
CA PHE A 83 -4.22 3.22 11.40
C PHE A 83 -4.24 3.95 10.06
N VAL A 84 -3.32 3.59 9.18
CA VAL A 84 -3.17 4.24 7.87
C VAL A 84 -3.11 3.18 6.78
N VAL A 85 -3.86 3.38 5.71
CA VAL A 85 -3.81 2.57 4.49
C VAL A 85 -3.07 3.37 3.42
N LEU A 86 -1.87 2.93 3.06
CA LEU A 86 -1.04 3.51 2.02
C LEU A 86 -1.24 2.72 0.72
N PHE A 87 -1.60 3.40 -0.35
CA PHE A 87 -1.61 2.83 -1.69
C PHE A 87 -0.31 3.23 -2.36
N MET A 88 0.56 2.29 -2.70
CA MET A 88 1.87 2.59 -3.26
C MET A 88 2.21 1.69 -4.45
N PRO A 89 2.87 2.23 -5.50
CA PRO A 89 3.35 1.40 -6.58
C PRO A 89 4.49 0.50 -6.09
N LYS A 90 4.65 -0.64 -6.76
CA LYS A 90 5.62 -1.69 -6.46
C LYS A 90 7.04 -1.16 -6.22
N SER A 91 7.52 -0.25 -7.08
CA SER A 91 8.84 0.40 -6.94
C SER A 91 9.01 1.19 -5.63
N ASN A 92 7.96 1.85 -5.16
CA ASN A 92 7.99 2.63 -3.92
C ASN A 92 7.92 1.72 -2.69
N VAL A 93 7.19 0.61 -2.77
CA VAL A 93 7.18 -0.42 -1.73
C VAL A 93 8.56 -1.06 -1.57
N GLN A 94 9.29 -1.32 -2.66
CA GLN A 94 10.68 -1.78 -2.60
C GLN A 94 11.59 -0.78 -1.89
N ALA A 95 11.45 0.50 -2.21
CA ALA A 95 12.25 1.56 -1.59
C ALA A 95 11.97 1.66 -0.09
N LEU A 96 10.69 1.54 0.30
CA LEU A 96 10.28 1.56 1.70
C LEU A 96 10.86 0.38 2.46
N PHE A 97 10.68 -0.84 1.95
CA PHE A 97 11.19 -2.04 2.62
C PHE A 97 12.72 -2.08 2.65
N SER A 98 13.40 -1.58 1.63
CA SER A 98 14.87 -1.42 1.67
C SER A 98 15.34 -0.49 2.79
N TYR A 99 14.49 0.45 3.20
CA TYR A 99 14.76 1.39 4.29
C TYR A 99 14.38 0.82 5.67
N ILE A 100 13.18 0.25 5.84
CA ILE A 100 12.70 -0.22 7.15
C ILE A 100 13.20 -1.61 7.54
N ASP A 101 13.31 -2.53 6.59
CA ASP A 101 13.80 -3.90 6.81
C ASP A 101 14.48 -4.43 5.53
N PRO A 102 15.79 -4.17 5.35
CA PRO A 102 16.53 -4.57 4.15
C PRO A 102 16.66 -6.10 3.99
N TYR A 103 16.22 -6.90 4.97
CA TYR A 103 16.30 -8.36 4.94
C TYR A 103 14.98 -9.03 4.52
N VAL A 104 13.83 -8.39 4.76
CA VAL A 104 12.49 -8.87 4.35
C VAL A 104 12.40 -9.09 2.84
N LEU A 105 13.07 -8.27 2.03
CA LEU A 105 12.94 -8.27 0.57
C LEU A 105 13.71 -9.37 -0.18
N LYS A 106 14.69 -10.03 0.43
CA LYS A 106 15.63 -10.87 -0.33
C LYS A 106 15.11 -12.22 -0.79
N ARG A 107 13.93 -12.67 -0.34
CA ARG A 107 13.46 -14.05 -0.59
C ARG A 107 12.07 -14.19 -1.22
N GLN A 108 11.29 -13.11 -1.33
CA GLN A 108 9.88 -13.24 -1.74
C GLN A 108 9.46 -12.31 -2.90
N TRP A 109 10.31 -11.38 -3.33
CA TRP A 109 9.94 -10.41 -4.37
C TRP A 109 9.76 -11.00 -5.77
N GLU A 110 10.45 -12.10 -6.09
CA GLU A 110 10.38 -12.75 -7.41
C GLU A 110 9.01 -13.40 -7.70
N LYS A 111 8.11 -13.48 -6.71
CA LYS A 111 6.77 -14.08 -6.83
C LYS A 111 5.65 -13.09 -6.53
N THR A 112 5.93 -11.80 -6.69
CA THR A 112 4.97 -10.76 -6.31
C THR A 112 3.91 -10.58 -7.39
N GLY A 113 2.64 -10.65 -6.98
CA GLY A 113 1.47 -10.52 -7.86
C GLY A 113 1.16 -9.08 -8.24
N ASP A 114 0.10 -8.88 -9.02
CA ASP A 114 -0.34 -7.55 -9.50
C ASP A 114 -0.85 -6.64 -8.37
N LEU A 115 -1.35 -7.25 -7.29
CA LEU A 115 -1.83 -6.57 -6.10
C LEU A 115 -1.39 -7.34 -4.85
N GLU A 116 -0.94 -6.63 -3.82
CA GLU A 116 -0.50 -7.23 -2.57
C GLU A 116 -0.89 -6.35 -1.38
N LEU A 117 -1.07 -6.98 -0.21
CA LEU A 117 -1.28 -6.28 1.04
C LEU A 117 -0.20 -6.64 2.05
N PHE A 118 0.52 -5.62 2.50
CA PHE A 118 1.46 -5.71 3.61
C PHE A 118 0.92 -4.97 4.81
N HIS A 119 1.39 -5.38 5.99
CA HIS A 119 1.13 -4.73 7.25
C HIS A 119 2.43 -4.46 7.97
N ILE A 120 2.60 -3.23 8.41
CA ILE A 120 3.75 -2.76 9.16
C ILE A 120 3.23 -2.29 10.51
N THR A 121 3.74 -2.89 11.58
CA THR A 121 3.53 -2.40 12.94
C THR A 121 4.75 -1.61 13.37
N CYS A 122 4.55 -0.32 13.62
CA CYS A 122 5.57 0.59 14.11
C CYS A 122 5.39 0.80 15.62
N GLU A 123 6.34 0.27 16.38
CA GLU A 123 6.47 0.48 17.81
C GLU A 123 7.65 1.42 18.13
N SER A 124 7.79 1.82 19.39
CA SER A 124 8.82 2.79 19.79
C SER A 124 10.24 2.27 19.65
N ASP A 125 10.43 0.96 19.66
CA ASP A 125 11.73 0.28 19.69
C ASP A 125 11.93 -0.72 18.54
N HIS A 126 10.89 -1.02 17.76
CA HIS A 126 10.97 -1.92 16.62
C HIS A 126 9.93 -1.64 15.55
N ILE A 127 10.19 -2.15 14.35
CA ILE A 127 9.25 -2.18 13.22
C ILE A 127 9.07 -3.64 12.83
N GLY A 128 7.83 -4.12 12.89
CA GLY A 128 7.42 -5.43 12.36
C GLY A 128 6.86 -5.29 10.96
N THR A 129 7.06 -6.29 10.10
CA THR A 129 6.47 -6.34 8.76
C THR A 129 5.90 -7.73 8.48
N GLU A 130 4.66 -7.79 8.05
CA GLU A 130 3.93 -8.99 7.69
C GLU A 130 3.32 -8.86 6.29
N TRP A 131 3.33 -9.95 5.52
CA TRP A 131 2.65 -10.02 4.24
C TRP A 131 1.29 -10.71 4.44
N ILE A 132 0.22 -9.93 4.45
CA ILE A 132 -1.14 -10.40 4.75
C ILE A 132 -1.79 -11.06 3.54
N TRP A 133 -1.62 -10.49 2.35
CA TRP A 133 -2.29 -11.00 1.15
C TRP A 133 -1.38 -10.94 -0.07
N GLN A 134 -1.23 -12.08 -0.72
CA GLN A 134 -0.56 -12.22 -2.01
C GLN A 134 -1.66 -12.42 -3.04
N GLY A 135 -1.74 -11.52 -4.03
CA GLY A 135 -2.60 -11.72 -5.19
C GLY A 135 -2.09 -12.88 -6.02
N VAL A 136 -2.43 -14.10 -5.63
CA VAL A 136 -2.20 -15.29 -6.44
C VAL A 136 -3.30 -15.30 -7.50
N ASP A 137 -2.91 -15.05 -8.75
CA ASP A 137 -3.67 -15.23 -9.98
C ASP A 137 -5.20 -15.31 -9.79
N ALA A 138 -5.86 -14.15 -9.83
CA ALA A 138 -7.25 -14.13 -10.24
C ALA A 138 -7.32 -14.47 -11.75
N LEU A 139 -7.23 -15.78 -12.04
CA LEU A 139 -7.66 -16.44 -13.28
C LEU A 139 -6.96 -16.04 -14.58
N VAL A 140 -5.75 -16.60 -14.79
CA VAL A 140 -5.54 -17.38 -16.02
C VAL A 140 -6.16 -18.75 -15.80
N CYS A 141 -7.46 -18.89 -16.04
CA CYS A 141 -8.10 -20.19 -16.26
C CYS A 141 -9.39 -20.01 -17.07
N SER A 142 -9.28 -20.44 -18.34
CA SER A 142 -10.31 -20.80 -19.35
C SER A 142 -11.17 -19.69 -19.95
#